data_AF-A0A2I1DRZ7-F1
#
_entry.id   AF-A0A2I1DRZ7-F1
#
_cell.length_a   1.000
_cell.length_b   1.000
_cell.length_c   1.000
_cell.angle_alpha   90.00
_cell.angle_beta   90.00
_cell.angle_gamma   90.00
#
_symmetry.space_group_name_H-M   'P 1'
#
loop_
_entity.id
_entity.type
_entity.pdbx_description
1 polymer ?
#
loop_
_entity_poly.entity_id
_entity_poly.type
_entity_poly.pdbx_seq_one_letter_code
_entity_poly.pdbx_strand_id
1 'polypeptide(L)'
;MTYRGCAVITYFVVLILLLLSFGFSKPTIPAAEPSRFTGYPTWHGRLDHFDQQTYDTSLIFLIITSILSGYYSLKWTSTRDLPKKYVTYIYQENGSRISATWFNKAIAYYIVFTSFAGIALFYLDTGKLWSTFGILHNIWEVCILLLLHQGGKITSSFFFAFIAFYVFIVTLLDIVLSWPFDAVWFKVQGLCSDYALFIVFVRIYLATREYVKEQLSAQLPITNEDDLSPSDEEPSVSPKIIQHPNQILLLPFASFFHILGNSIPTLSPTDGRLYVFFNLTYSIALPAYALYIYFDTHCTSILHSKRILLPDTSKWKVFLITIWSIILSIIIIRGAFI
;
A
#
# COMPACT_ATOMS: atom_id res chain seq x y z
N MET A 1 -8.92 5.55 -35.32
CA MET A 1 -8.46 5.79 -33.94
C MET A 1 -8.31 4.43 -33.26
N THR A 2 -7.14 4.09 -32.69
CA THR A 2 -6.97 2.78 -32.03
C THR A 2 -7.75 2.75 -30.72
N TYR A 3 -8.23 1.58 -30.29
CA TYR A 3 -8.91 1.40 -28.99
C TYR A 3 -8.16 2.06 -27.82
N ARG A 4 -6.82 2.05 -27.89
CA ARG A 4 -5.93 2.73 -26.95
C ARG A 4 -6.15 4.25 -26.96
N GLY A 5 -6.14 4.88 -28.13
CA GLY A 5 -6.39 6.32 -28.29
C GLY A 5 -7.74 6.76 -27.70
N CYS A 6 -8.80 5.98 -27.96
CA CYS A 6 -10.12 6.27 -27.41
C CYS A 6 -10.14 6.20 -25.88
N ALA A 7 -9.52 5.16 -25.29
CA ALA A 7 -9.44 5.02 -23.84
C ALA A 7 -8.71 6.18 -23.17
N VAL A 8 -7.57 6.64 -23.74
CA VAL A 8 -6.81 7.81 -23.24
C VAL A 8 -7.73 9.02 -23.14
N ILE A 9 -8.40 9.34 -24.26
CA ILE A 9 -9.22 10.53 -24.40
C ILE A 9 -10.39 10.47 -23.44
N THR A 10 -11.07 9.32 -23.34
CA THR A 10 -12.15 9.14 -22.37
C THR A 10 -11.69 9.42 -20.95
N TYR A 11 -10.51 8.93 -20.53
CA TYR A 11 -10.02 9.17 -19.18
C TYR A 11 -9.65 10.64 -18.93
N PHE A 12 -9.05 11.32 -19.91
CA PHE A 12 -8.82 12.76 -19.79
C PHE A 12 -10.12 13.55 -19.75
N VAL A 13 -11.11 13.19 -20.55
CA VAL A 13 -12.44 13.84 -20.52
C VAL A 13 -13.08 13.63 -19.15
N VAL A 14 -13.06 12.41 -18.60
CA VAL A 14 -13.57 12.13 -17.25
C VAL A 14 -12.83 12.97 -16.20
N LEU A 15 -11.50 13.04 -16.27
CA LEU A 15 -10.71 13.84 -15.34
C LEU A 15 -11.04 15.33 -15.44
N ILE A 16 -11.16 15.88 -16.65
CA ILE A 16 -11.52 17.29 -16.89
C ILE A 16 -12.93 17.56 -16.33
N LEU A 17 -13.92 16.72 -16.66
CA LEU A 17 -15.28 16.88 -16.17
C LEU A 17 -15.34 16.81 -14.64
N LEU A 18 -14.56 15.93 -14.04
CA LEU A 18 -14.47 15.79 -12.59
C LEU A 18 -13.84 17.02 -11.94
N LEU A 19 -12.76 17.57 -12.50
CA LEU A 19 -12.15 18.82 -12.01
C LEU A 19 -13.11 20.01 -12.17
N LEU A 20 -13.81 20.12 -13.31
CA LEU A 20 -14.83 21.14 -13.53
C LEU A 20 -15.99 21.03 -12.52
N SER A 21 -16.31 19.81 -12.07
CA SER A 21 -17.40 19.58 -11.12
C SER A 21 -17.22 20.35 -9.79
N PHE A 22 -15.98 20.63 -9.37
CA PHE A 22 -15.68 21.42 -8.16
C PHE A 22 -16.08 22.89 -8.32
N GLY A 23 -16.01 23.45 -9.53
CA GLY A 23 -16.37 24.85 -9.80
C GLY A 23 -17.86 25.15 -9.63
N PHE A 24 -18.71 24.11 -9.60
CA PHE A 24 -20.16 24.24 -9.42
C PHE A 24 -20.61 24.11 -7.97
N SER A 25 -19.72 23.78 -7.03
CA SER A 25 -20.00 23.69 -5.59
C SER A 25 -19.33 24.82 -4.82
N LYS A 26 -20.04 25.38 -3.86
CA LYS A 26 -19.48 26.29 -2.84
C LYS A 26 -19.56 25.60 -1.48
N PRO A 27 -18.66 24.64 -1.19
CA PRO A 27 -18.70 23.94 0.08
C PRO A 27 -18.40 24.92 1.21
N THR A 28 -19.12 24.77 2.32
CA THR A 28 -18.80 25.48 3.56
C THR A 28 -17.54 24.86 4.14
N ILE A 29 -16.46 25.63 4.17
CA ILE A 29 -15.20 25.18 4.75
C ILE A 29 -15.27 25.38 6.26
N PRO A 30 -15.17 24.32 7.08
CA PRO A 30 -15.17 24.48 8.52
C PRO A 30 -13.87 25.18 8.98
N ALA A 31 -13.96 25.92 10.09
CA ALA A 31 -12.78 26.39 10.77
C ALA A 31 -11.96 25.19 11.28
N ALA A 32 -10.64 25.26 11.11
CA ALA A 32 -9.74 24.23 11.65
C ALA A 32 -9.75 24.26 13.18
N GLU A 33 -9.89 23.09 13.80
CA GLU A 33 -9.76 22.95 15.25
C GLU A 33 -8.28 22.88 15.66
N PRO A 34 -7.92 23.26 16.89
CA PRO A 34 -6.56 23.11 17.38
C PRO A 34 -6.29 21.67 17.85
N SER A 35 -5.09 21.19 17.59
CA SER A 35 -4.58 19.92 18.09
C SER A 35 -4.54 19.92 19.62
N ARG A 36 -5.05 18.84 20.24
CA ARG A 36 -5.21 18.72 21.70
C ARG A 36 -3.94 19.03 22.49
N PHE A 37 -2.78 18.54 22.04
CA PHE A 37 -1.54 18.63 22.82
C PHE A 37 -0.63 19.78 22.39
N THR A 38 -0.77 20.28 21.16
CA THR A 38 0.16 21.27 20.61
C THR A 38 -0.49 22.63 20.37
N GLY A 39 -1.82 22.69 20.26
CA GLY A 39 -2.56 23.90 19.93
C GLY A 39 -2.44 24.36 18.47
N TYR A 40 -1.65 23.67 17.63
CA TYR A 40 -1.55 24.01 16.21
C TYR A 40 -2.83 23.65 15.45
N PRO A 41 -3.19 24.39 14.38
CA PRO A 41 -4.35 24.07 13.55
C PRO A 41 -4.27 22.67 12.94
N THR A 42 -5.36 21.91 13.01
CA THR A 42 -5.48 20.59 12.42
C THR A 42 -6.09 20.65 11.02
N TRP A 43 -6.10 19.50 10.35
CA TRP A 43 -6.74 19.28 9.06
C TRP A 43 -8.16 18.73 9.17
N HIS A 44 -8.89 19.15 10.21
CA HIS A 44 -10.31 18.92 10.34
C HIS A 44 -10.96 20.07 11.13
N GLY A 45 -12.27 20.22 10.94
CA GLY A 45 -13.06 21.07 11.82
C GLY A 45 -13.52 20.32 13.05
N ARG A 46 -14.52 20.89 13.73
CA ARG A 46 -15.22 20.20 14.82
C ARG A 46 -15.80 18.87 14.32
N LEU A 47 -15.49 17.80 15.03
CA LEU A 47 -15.96 16.46 14.71
C LEU A 47 -17.29 16.17 15.42
N ASP A 48 -18.31 15.81 14.64
CA ASP A 48 -19.59 15.31 15.12
C ASP A 48 -19.45 13.88 15.65
N HIS A 49 -20.23 13.50 16.65
CA HIS A 49 -20.23 12.15 17.24
C HIS A 49 -18.83 11.68 17.73
N PHE A 50 -17.94 12.62 18.03
CA PHE A 50 -16.57 12.30 18.44
C PHE A 50 -16.52 11.95 19.93
N ASP A 51 -16.17 10.70 20.21
CA ASP A 51 -15.87 10.23 21.55
C ASP A 51 -14.36 10.06 21.71
N GLN A 52 -13.74 10.93 22.51
CA GLN A 52 -12.29 10.98 22.67
C GLN A 52 -11.72 9.66 23.21
N GLN A 53 -12.39 9.02 24.17
CA GLN A 53 -11.89 7.80 24.79
C GLN A 53 -11.88 6.64 23.79
N THR A 54 -12.93 6.54 22.98
CA THR A 54 -13.06 5.54 21.92
C THR A 54 -12.02 5.79 20.83
N TYR A 55 -11.85 7.04 20.41
CA TYR A 55 -10.82 7.42 19.44
C TYR A 55 -9.41 7.09 19.95
N ASP A 56 -9.03 7.56 21.13
CA ASP A 56 -7.71 7.30 21.73
C ASP A 56 -7.46 5.79 21.90
N THR A 57 -8.46 5.03 22.37
CA THR A 57 -8.35 3.58 22.51
C THR A 57 -8.07 2.91 21.17
N SER A 58 -8.83 3.27 20.12
CA SER A 58 -8.64 2.71 18.79
C SER A 58 -7.29 3.10 18.18
N LEU A 59 -6.83 4.33 18.42
CA LEU A 59 -5.55 4.82 17.92
C LEU A 59 -4.37 4.15 18.64
N ILE A 60 -4.45 3.96 19.96
CA ILE A 60 -3.44 3.21 20.71
C ILE A 60 -3.40 1.75 20.24
N PHE A 61 -4.55 1.14 19.98
CA PHE A 61 -4.60 -0.21 19.41
C PHE A 61 -3.93 -0.28 18.03
N LEU A 62 -4.18 0.71 17.15
CA LEU A 62 -3.46 0.87 15.89
C LEU A 62 -1.94 0.97 16.11
N ILE A 63 -1.48 1.85 16.99
CA ILE A 63 -0.05 2.05 17.26
C ILE A 63 0.61 0.75 17.76
N ILE A 64 -0.02 0.03 18.69
CA ILE A 64 0.53 -1.23 19.21
C ILE A 64 0.59 -2.28 18.11
N THR A 65 -0.50 -2.47 17.36
CA THR A 65 -0.57 -3.46 16.28
C THR A 65 0.41 -3.14 15.15
N SER A 66 0.60 -1.86 14.81
CA SER A 66 1.55 -1.42 13.79
C SER A 66 3.00 -1.62 14.24
N ILE A 67 3.35 -1.29 15.49
CA ILE A 67 4.70 -1.49 16.04
C ILE A 67 5.06 -2.97 16.05
N LEU A 68 4.17 -3.84 16.54
CA LEU A 68 4.40 -5.29 16.56
C LEU A 68 4.57 -5.82 15.13
N SER A 69 3.69 -5.42 14.21
CA SER A 69 3.77 -5.80 12.80
C SER A 69 5.07 -5.36 12.15
N GLY A 70 5.51 -4.12 12.41
CA GLY A 70 6.77 -3.56 11.90
C GLY A 70 7.99 -4.29 12.46
N TYR A 71 8.03 -4.52 13.77
CA TYR A 71 9.10 -5.24 14.44
C TYR A 71 9.27 -6.66 13.86
N TYR A 72 8.19 -7.44 13.78
CA TYR A 72 8.24 -8.79 13.24
C TYR A 72 8.59 -8.80 11.74
N SER A 73 8.03 -7.88 10.95
CA SER A 73 8.36 -7.76 9.52
C SER A 73 9.84 -7.47 9.29
N LEU A 74 10.44 -6.55 10.07
CA LEU A 74 11.88 -6.29 10.01
C LEU A 74 12.69 -7.51 10.44
N LYS A 75 12.30 -8.18 11.52
CA LYS A 75 12.97 -9.40 11.99
C LYS A 75 12.98 -10.48 10.90
N TRP A 76 11.83 -10.74 10.28
CA TRP A 76 11.67 -11.78 9.27
C TRP A 76 12.39 -11.46 7.95
N THR A 77 12.48 -10.19 7.58
CA THR A 77 13.18 -9.76 6.34
C THR A 77 14.68 -9.56 6.50
N SER A 78 15.19 -9.57 7.75
CA SER A 78 16.60 -9.38 8.05
C SER A 78 17.44 -10.66 7.95
N THR A 79 16.80 -11.83 7.89
CA THR A 79 17.49 -13.12 7.72
C THR A 79 18.24 -13.15 6.37
N ARG A 80 19.58 -13.17 6.43
CA ARG A 80 20.44 -13.02 5.24
C ARG A 80 20.55 -14.28 4.40
N ASP A 81 20.45 -15.46 5.03
CA ASP A 81 20.75 -16.75 4.40
C ASP A 81 19.56 -17.70 4.47
N LEU A 82 18.42 -17.30 3.89
CA LEU A 82 17.28 -18.20 3.76
C LEU A 82 17.62 -19.36 2.81
N PRO A 83 17.37 -20.63 3.20
CA PRO A 83 17.49 -21.76 2.29
C PRO A 83 16.67 -21.53 1.02
N LYS A 84 17.17 -21.97 -0.15
CA LYS A 84 16.55 -21.70 -1.47
C LYS A 84 15.06 -22.05 -1.54
N LYS A 85 14.60 -23.06 -0.79
CA LYS A 85 13.19 -23.49 -0.68
C LYS A 85 12.25 -22.43 -0.09
N TYR A 86 12.78 -21.50 0.71
CA TYR A 86 12.02 -20.40 1.31
C TYR A 86 12.09 -19.12 0.49
N VAL A 87 13.04 -19.00 -0.44
CA VAL A 87 13.21 -17.79 -1.24
C VAL A 87 12.12 -17.70 -2.30
N THR A 88 11.37 -16.60 -2.27
CA THR A 88 10.47 -16.21 -3.35
C THR A 88 11.20 -15.38 -4.39
N TYR A 89 10.99 -15.69 -5.66
CA TYR A 89 11.60 -14.98 -6.78
C TYR A 89 10.55 -14.20 -7.57
N ILE A 90 10.87 -12.95 -7.86
CA ILE A 90 10.15 -12.09 -8.80
C ILE A 90 10.69 -12.39 -10.21
N TYR A 91 9.80 -12.82 -11.11
CA TYR A 91 10.13 -13.12 -12.50
C TYR A 91 9.84 -11.91 -13.39
N GLN A 92 10.80 -11.60 -14.26
CA GLN A 92 10.70 -10.58 -15.28
C GLN A 92 10.36 -11.19 -16.64
N GLU A 93 9.79 -10.39 -17.55
CA GLU A 93 9.44 -10.83 -18.92
C GLU A 93 10.65 -11.36 -19.71
N ASN A 94 11.86 -10.90 -19.40
CA ASN A 94 13.10 -11.37 -20.03
C ASN A 94 13.61 -12.73 -19.48
N GLY A 95 12.85 -13.39 -18.61
CA GLY A 95 13.22 -14.66 -17.98
C GLY A 95 14.20 -14.54 -16.81
N SER A 96 14.67 -13.33 -16.48
CA SER A 96 15.50 -13.10 -15.30
C SER A 96 14.67 -13.20 -14.02
N ARG A 97 15.32 -13.60 -12.94
CA ARG A 97 14.71 -13.74 -11.61
C ARG A 97 15.48 -12.94 -10.57
N ILE A 98 14.75 -12.32 -9.66
CA ILE A 98 15.29 -11.52 -8.56
C ILE A 98 14.64 -11.97 -7.28
N SER A 99 15.38 -12.04 -6.18
CA SER A 99 14.79 -12.35 -4.88
C SER A 99 13.79 -11.27 -4.47
N ALA A 100 12.63 -11.67 -3.93
CA ALA A 100 11.64 -10.76 -3.34
C ALA A 100 12.13 -10.08 -2.04
N THR A 101 13.37 -10.33 -1.59
CA THR A 101 13.94 -9.75 -0.36
C THR A 101 13.75 -8.23 -0.26
N TRP A 102 14.09 -7.47 -1.31
CA TRP A 102 13.94 -6.01 -1.28
C TRP A 102 12.48 -5.56 -1.29
N PHE A 103 11.60 -6.32 -1.96
CA PHE A 103 10.17 -6.06 -1.94
C PHE A 103 9.58 -6.26 -0.53
N ASN A 104 9.93 -7.37 0.13
CA ASN A 104 9.51 -7.62 1.51
C ASN A 104 10.09 -6.57 2.49
N LYS A 105 11.34 -6.14 2.29
CA LYS A 105 11.94 -5.05 3.09
C LYS A 105 11.22 -3.72 2.89
N ALA A 106 10.83 -3.38 1.66
CA ALA A 106 10.08 -2.17 1.38
C ALA A 106 8.71 -2.17 2.09
N ILE A 107 8.00 -3.31 2.08
CA ILE A 107 6.77 -3.49 2.87
C ILE A 107 7.05 -3.39 4.37
N ALA A 108 8.13 -3.97 4.87
CA ALA A 108 8.50 -3.87 6.28
C ALA A 108 8.75 -2.41 6.70
N TYR A 109 9.52 -1.66 5.89
CA TYR A 109 9.75 -0.24 6.14
C TYR A 109 8.46 0.57 6.06
N TYR A 110 7.61 0.31 5.08
CA TYR A 110 6.28 0.90 5.00
C TYR A 110 5.52 0.75 6.34
N ILE A 111 5.40 -0.46 6.89
CA ILE A 111 4.71 -0.71 8.17
C ILE A 111 5.35 0.08 9.33
N VAL A 112 6.68 0.16 9.37
CA VAL A 112 7.43 0.89 10.40
C VAL A 112 7.16 2.39 10.33
N PHE A 113 7.22 2.98 9.14
CA PHE A 113 6.95 4.40 8.98
C PHE A 113 5.47 4.75 9.17
N THR A 114 4.54 3.83 8.85
CA THR A 114 3.13 3.97 9.26
C THR A 114 2.99 3.99 10.79
N SER A 115 3.80 3.20 11.51
CA SER A 115 3.80 3.21 12.99
C SER A 115 4.26 4.55 13.55
N PHE A 116 5.32 5.14 12.97
CA PHE A 116 5.76 6.49 13.34
C PHE A 116 4.70 7.55 13.03
N ALA A 117 4.01 7.45 11.89
CA ALA A 117 2.89 8.33 11.56
C ALA A 117 1.72 8.18 12.54
N GLY A 118 1.42 6.96 13.01
CA GLY A 118 0.41 6.70 14.04
C GLY A 118 0.77 7.30 15.40
N ILE A 119 2.02 7.14 15.85
CA ILE A 119 2.51 7.79 17.08
C ILE A 119 2.43 9.31 16.95
N ALA A 120 2.89 9.86 15.82
CA ALA A 120 2.80 11.28 15.56
C ALA A 120 1.35 11.77 15.53
N LEU A 121 0.41 10.98 14.99
CA LEU A 121 -1.01 11.31 14.95
C LEU A 121 -1.58 11.49 16.37
N PHE A 122 -1.18 10.65 17.32
CA PHE A 122 -1.63 10.75 18.71
C PHE A 122 -1.23 12.07 19.37
N TYR A 123 -0.02 12.56 19.10
CA TYR A 123 0.51 13.78 19.74
C TYR A 123 0.24 15.06 18.96
N LEU A 124 0.28 15.00 17.63
CA LEU A 124 0.25 16.18 16.77
C LEU A 124 -1.13 16.42 16.17
N ASP A 125 -1.98 15.39 16.10
CA ASP A 125 -3.19 15.35 15.28
C ASP A 125 -2.89 15.54 13.78
N THR A 126 -3.85 15.26 12.90
CA THR A 126 -3.68 15.50 11.46
C THR A 126 -3.50 17.00 11.20
N GLY A 127 -2.44 17.37 10.48
CA GLY A 127 -2.08 18.77 10.25
C GLY A 127 -0.70 18.87 9.62
N LYS A 128 -0.23 20.10 9.34
CA LYS A 128 1.09 20.33 8.71
C LYS A 128 2.27 19.73 9.47
N LEU A 129 2.23 19.75 10.81
CA LEU A 129 3.30 19.14 11.61
C LEU A 129 3.31 17.62 11.46
N TRP A 130 2.13 17.00 11.54
CA TRP A 130 1.99 15.56 11.33
C TRP A 130 2.32 15.14 9.90
N SER A 131 2.07 15.99 8.90
CA SER A 131 2.29 15.66 7.50
C SER A 131 3.72 15.26 7.22
N THR A 132 4.71 15.78 7.95
CA THR A 132 6.11 15.32 7.84
C THR A 132 6.25 13.80 8.04
N PHE A 133 5.52 13.23 9.01
CA PHE A 133 5.50 11.78 9.26
C PHE A 133 4.61 11.04 8.25
N GLY A 134 3.49 11.65 7.85
CA GLY A 134 2.63 11.11 6.81
C GLY A 134 3.34 11.02 5.45
N ILE A 135 4.21 11.97 5.11
CA ILE A 135 5.04 11.93 3.90
C ILE A 135 5.96 10.71 3.96
N LEU A 136 6.61 10.43 5.11
CA LEU A 136 7.47 9.25 5.25
C LEU A 136 6.71 7.94 5.00
N HIS A 137 5.48 7.83 5.49
CA HIS A 137 4.59 6.71 5.19
C HIS A 137 4.33 6.59 3.67
N ASN A 138 3.90 7.67 3.01
CA ASN A 138 3.56 7.66 1.58
C ASN A 138 4.78 7.42 0.67
N ILE A 139 5.98 7.89 1.07
CA ILE A 139 7.22 7.60 0.33
C ILE A 139 7.40 6.09 0.16
N TRP A 140 7.12 5.30 1.18
CA TRP A 140 7.33 3.85 1.10
C TRP A 140 6.32 3.15 0.19
N GLU A 141 5.10 3.66 0.08
CA GLU A 141 4.15 3.20 -0.93
C GLU A 141 4.65 3.47 -2.35
N VAL A 142 5.14 4.70 -2.58
CA VAL A 142 5.75 5.08 -3.86
C VAL A 142 7.00 4.24 -4.15
N CYS A 143 7.85 3.98 -3.15
CA CYS A 143 9.00 3.09 -3.28
C CYS A 143 8.59 1.68 -3.69
N ILE A 144 7.53 1.12 -3.10
CA ILE A 144 7.01 -0.20 -3.48
C ILE A 144 6.56 -0.20 -4.94
N LEU A 145 5.78 0.80 -5.36
CA LEU A 145 5.32 0.94 -6.76
C LEU A 145 6.49 1.05 -7.73
N LEU A 146 7.49 1.89 -7.44
CA LEU A 146 8.68 2.07 -8.27
C LEU A 146 9.55 0.81 -8.32
N LEU A 147 9.70 0.12 -7.19
CA LEU A 147 10.47 -1.13 -7.11
C LEU A 147 9.84 -2.21 -8.00
N LEU A 148 8.51 -2.36 -7.92
CA LEU A 148 7.76 -3.29 -8.77
C LEU A 148 7.84 -2.87 -10.25
N HIS A 149 7.75 -1.58 -10.54
CA HIS A 149 7.92 -1.06 -11.91
C HIS A 149 9.31 -1.39 -12.49
N GLN A 150 10.37 -1.35 -11.69
CA GLN A 150 11.74 -1.71 -12.07
C GLN A 150 12.03 -3.21 -11.99
N GLY A 151 11.00 -4.05 -11.87
CA GLY A 151 11.18 -5.50 -11.90
C GLY A 151 11.64 -6.12 -10.59
N GLY A 152 11.46 -5.45 -9.45
CA GLY A 152 11.79 -5.93 -8.11
C GLY A 152 13.20 -5.57 -7.60
N LYS A 153 13.97 -4.76 -8.34
CA LYS A 153 15.27 -4.22 -7.90
C LYS A 153 15.42 -2.75 -8.28
N ILE A 154 16.23 -2.02 -7.51
CA ILE A 154 16.65 -0.67 -7.87
C ILE A 154 17.73 -0.80 -8.95
N THR A 155 17.45 -0.30 -10.16
CA THR A 155 18.35 -0.42 -11.32
C THR A 155 18.97 0.90 -11.75
N SER A 156 18.42 2.03 -11.29
CA SER A 156 18.78 3.35 -11.79
C SER A 156 18.73 4.39 -10.69
N SER A 157 19.67 5.33 -10.71
CA SER A 157 19.67 6.53 -9.85
C SER A 157 18.41 7.38 -10.04
N PHE A 158 17.70 7.22 -11.16
CA PHE A 158 16.38 7.82 -11.38
C PHE A 158 15.38 7.46 -10.28
N PHE A 159 15.52 6.27 -9.66
CA PHE A 159 14.71 5.89 -8.50
C PHE A 159 14.80 6.93 -7.38
N PHE A 160 16.02 7.27 -6.97
CA PHE A 160 16.27 8.22 -5.88
C PHE A 160 15.90 9.65 -6.29
N ALA A 161 16.19 10.04 -7.53
CA ALA A 161 15.80 11.36 -8.05
C ALA A 161 14.28 11.55 -8.04
N PHE A 162 13.51 10.53 -8.42
CA PHE A 162 12.05 10.57 -8.40
C PHE A 162 11.52 10.68 -6.97
N ILE A 163 12.04 9.89 -6.03
CA ILE A 163 11.64 9.96 -4.61
C ILE A 163 11.98 11.34 -4.04
N ALA A 164 13.18 11.87 -4.29
CA ALA A 164 13.57 13.20 -3.80
C ALA A 164 12.67 14.31 -4.37
N PHE A 165 12.34 14.23 -5.67
CA PHE A 165 11.40 15.16 -6.30
C PHE A 165 10.00 15.06 -5.71
N TYR A 166 9.49 13.85 -5.50
CA TYR A 166 8.20 13.60 -4.86
C TYR A 166 8.13 14.25 -3.47
N VAL A 167 9.13 13.97 -2.62
CA VAL A 167 9.20 14.56 -1.26
C VAL A 167 9.25 16.08 -1.34
N PHE A 168 10.10 16.63 -2.20
CA PHE A 168 10.22 18.07 -2.36
C PHE A 168 8.88 18.73 -2.74
N ILE A 169 8.18 18.20 -3.75
CA ILE A 169 6.92 18.77 -4.22
C ILE A 169 5.81 18.63 -3.18
N VAL A 170 5.67 17.45 -2.56
CA VAL A 170 4.61 17.23 -1.55
C VAL A 170 4.83 18.15 -0.35
N THR A 171 6.05 18.21 0.18
CA THR A 171 6.39 19.10 1.30
C THR A 171 6.21 20.57 0.94
N LEU A 172 6.65 21.00 -0.24
CA LEU A 172 6.52 22.38 -0.69
C LEU A 172 5.04 22.80 -0.74
N LEU A 173 4.18 21.96 -1.32
CA LEU A 173 2.76 22.27 -1.45
C LEU A 173 2.04 22.20 -0.10
N ASP A 174 2.36 21.26 0.79
CA ASP A 174 1.84 21.23 2.17
C ASP A 174 2.16 22.53 2.93
N ILE A 175 3.37 23.06 2.75
CA ILE A 175 3.80 24.30 3.41
C ILE A 175 3.07 25.51 2.80
N VAL A 176 3.06 25.62 1.47
CA VAL A 176 2.58 26.82 0.75
C VAL A 176 1.06 26.92 0.73
N LEU A 177 0.35 25.80 0.59
CA LEU A 177 -1.10 25.81 0.53
C LEU A 177 -1.69 26.13 1.91
N SER A 178 -2.77 26.90 1.93
CA SER A 178 -3.54 27.18 3.14
C SER A 178 -4.65 26.15 3.33
N TRP A 179 -5.10 25.97 4.57
CA TRP A 179 -6.35 25.26 4.86
C TRP A 179 -7.49 25.78 3.98
N PRO A 180 -8.30 24.89 3.35
CA PRO A 180 -8.28 23.43 3.41
C PRO A 180 -7.48 22.75 2.27
N PHE A 181 -6.81 23.53 1.42
CA PHE A 181 -6.18 23.03 0.19
C PHE A 181 -4.95 22.18 0.46
N ASP A 182 -4.20 22.46 1.52
CA ASP A 182 -3.10 21.63 2.00
C ASP A 182 -3.58 20.23 2.40
N ALA A 183 -4.66 20.13 3.17
CA ALA A 183 -5.25 18.87 3.57
C ALA A 183 -5.79 18.07 2.37
N VAL A 184 -6.48 18.75 1.44
CA VAL A 184 -6.98 18.12 0.20
C VAL A 184 -5.82 17.62 -0.65
N TRP A 185 -4.79 18.44 -0.85
CA TRP A 185 -3.59 18.05 -1.59
C TRP A 185 -2.94 16.81 -0.97
N PHE A 186 -2.71 16.84 0.35
CA PHE A 186 -2.12 15.74 1.08
C PHE A 186 -2.96 14.46 0.96
N LYS A 187 -4.28 14.57 1.04
CA LYS A 187 -5.19 13.43 0.90
C LYS A 187 -5.21 12.86 -0.52
N VAL A 188 -5.23 13.72 -1.54
CA VAL A 188 -5.20 13.30 -2.96
C VAL A 188 -3.94 12.49 -3.24
N GLN A 189 -2.76 12.96 -2.84
CA GLN A 189 -1.52 12.25 -3.13
C GLN A 189 -1.47 10.87 -2.46
N GLY A 190 -1.94 10.73 -1.22
CA GLY A 190 -2.00 9.44 -0.53
C GLY A 190 -3.04 8.48 -1.13
N LEU A 191 -4.23 8.98 -1.46
CA LEU A 191 -5.24 8.14 -2.14
C LEU A 191 -4.73 7.68 -3.51
N CYS A 192 -3.92 8.48 -4.22
CA CYS A 192 -3.36 8.07 -5.50
C CYS A 192 -2.44 6.86 -5.35
N SER A 193 -1.55 6.86 -4.35
CA SER A 193 -0.67 5.72 -4.07
C SER A 193 -1.47 4.50 -3.60
N ASP A 194 -2.47 4.69 -2.74
CA ASP A 194 -3.37 3.64 -2.26
C ASP A 194 -4.02 2.86 -3.40
N TYR A 195 -4.72 3.57 -4.29
CA TYR A 195 -5.38 2.94 -5.44
C TYR A 195 -4.40 2.29 -6.39
N ALA A 196 -3.25 2.93 -6.63
CA ALA A 196 -2.22 2.36 -7.49
C ALA A 196 -1.68 1.04 -6.92
N LEU A 197 -1.37 1.00 -5.62
CA LEU A 197 -0.90 -0.20 -4.93
C LEU A 197 -1.91 -1.34 -5.02
N PHE A 198 -3.18 -1.07 -4.70
CA PHE A 198 -4.23 -2.08 -4.79
C PHE A 198 -4.37 -2.65 -6.21
N ILE A 199 -4.44 -1.79 -7.23
CA ILE A 199 -4.52 -2.21 -8.63
C ILE A 199 -3.30 -3.08 -9.00
N VAL A 200 -2.09 -2.66 -8.63
CA VAL A 200 -0.86 -3.40 -8.93
C VAL A 200 -0.83 -4.75 -8.20
N PHE A 201 -1.20 -4.82 -6.92
CA PHE A 201 -1.24 -6.07 -6.16
C PHE A 201 -2.29 -7.04 -6.68
N VAL A 202 -3.48 -6.56 -7.06
CA VAL A 202 -4.49 -7.39 -7.73
C VAL A 202 -3.94 -7.98 -9.03
N ARG A 203 -3.29 -7.16 -9.87
CA ARG A 203 -2.68 -7.63 -11.12
C ARG A 203 -1.57 -8.66 -10.89
N ILE A 204 -0.72 -8.45 -9.88
CA ILE A 204 0.34 -9.41 -9.49
C ILE A 204 -0.28 -10.74 -9.05
N TYR A 205 -1.31 -10.70 -8.20
CA TYR A 205 -1.99 -11.91 -7.72
C TYR A 205 -2.60 -12.69 -8.89
N LEU A 206 -3.35 -12.02 -9.77
CA LEU A 206 -4.00 -12.67 -10.92
C LEU A 206 -2.97 -13.27 -11.88
N ALA A 207 -1.94 -12.50 -12.27
CA ALA A 207 -0.89 -12.98 -13.16
C ALA A 207 -0.13 -14.18 -12.56
N THR A 208 0.18 -14.13 -11.26
CA THR A 208 0.87 -15.24 -10.58
C THR A 208 -0.04 -16.47 -10.47
N ARG A 209 -1.33 -16.29 -10.17
CA ARG A 209 -2.30 -17.39 -10.08
C ARG A 209 -2.50 -18.10 -11.41
N GLU A 210 -2.66 -17.35 -12.50
CA GLU A 210 -2.77 -17.90 -13.85
C GLU A 210 -1.53 -18.71 -14.20
N TYR A 211 -0.34 -18.14 -13.99
CA TYR A 211 0.92 -18.82 -14.23
C TYR A 211 1.06 -20.13 -13.44
N VAL A 212 0.76 -20.11 -12.13
CA VAL A 212 0.86 -21.31 -11.28
C VAL A 212 -0.14 -22.38 -11.73
N LYS A 213 -1.36 -21.99 -12.11
CA LYS A 213 -2.37 -22.91 -12.63
C LYS A 213 -1.91 -23.57 -13.93
N GLU A 214 -1.32 -22.83 -14.85
CA GLU A 214 -0.77 -23.36 -16.09
C GLU A 214 0.39 -24.32 -15.84
N GLN A 215 1.32 -23.98 -14.94
CA GLN A 215 2.44 -24.86 -14.59
C GLN A 215 1.96 -26.17 -13.96
N LEU A 216 0.99 -26.12 -13.05
CA LEU A 216 0.40 -27.32 -12.45
C LEU A 216 -0.40 -28.17 -13.45
N SER A 217 -0.99 -27.53 -14.47
CA SER A 217 -1.72 -28.25 -15.52
C SER A 217 -0.79 -28.86 -16.57
N ALA A 218 0.36 -28.22 -16.83
CA ALA A 218 1.38 -28.69 -17.78
C ALA A 218 2.29 -29.77 -17.17
N GLN A 219 2.47 -29.77 -15.85
CA GLN A 219 3.01 -30.90 -15.12
C GLN A 219 1.92 -31.98 -15.05
N LEU A 220 1.94 -32.95 -15.99
CA LEU A 220 1.25 -34.24 -15.81
C LEU A 220 1.53 -34.76 -14.39
N PRO A 221 0.58 -35.44 -13.72
CA PRO A 221 0.80 -35.91 -12.35
C PRO A 221 2.06 -36.78 -12.37
N ILE A 222 3.13 -36.25 -11.78
CA ILE A 222 4.36 -37.00 -11.57
C ILE A 222 4.00 -38.00 -10.48
N THR A 223 3.51 -39.16 -10.92
CA THR A 223 3.43 -40.36 -10.11
C THR A 223 4.86 -40.88 -9.98
N ASN A 224 5.67 -40.20 -9.18
CA ASN A 224 6.93 -40.77 -8.68
C ASN A 224 6.75 -40.90 -7.18
N GLU A 225 6.33 -42.10 -6.75
CA GLU A 225 6.27 -42.52 -5.35
C GLU A 225 7.67 -42.62 -4.69
N ASP A 226 8.76 -42.24 -5.38
CA ASP A 226 10.13 -42.61 -4.97
C ASP A 226 11.03 -41.48 -4.46
N ASP A 227 10.59 -40.21 -4.38
CA ASP A 227 11.45 -39.09 -3.92
C ASP A 227 11.17 -38.63 -2.46
N LEU A 228 10.40 -39.40 -1.69
CA LEU A 228 10.21 -39.19 -0.25
C LEU A 228 11.19 -40.01 0.58
N SER A 229 12.49 -39.79 0.42
CA SER A 229 13.44 -40.08 1.49
C SER A 229 13.95 -38.77 2.08
N PRO A 230 13.49 -38.37 3.28
CA PRO A 230 14.13 -37.29 4.00
C PRO A 230 15.48 -37.82 4.45
N SER A 231 16.57 -37.35 3.83
CA SER A 231 17.90 -37.52 4.39
C SER A 231 17.91 -36.86 5.77
N ASP A 232 18.09 -37.70 6.78
CA ASP A 232 18.24 -37.33 8.19
C ASP A 232 19.34 -36.27 8.34
N GLU A 233 18.95 -35.08 8.79
CA GLU A 233 19.68 -34.15 9.67
C GLU A 233 19.04 -32.75 9.61
N GLU A 234 18.06 -32.47 10.49
CA GLU A 234 17.95 -31.26 11.32
C GLU A 234 16.61 -31.19 12.10
N PRO A 235 16.58 -30.62 13.31
CA PRO A 235 15.47 -30.79 14.25
C PRO A 235 14.24 -29.89 13.99
N SER A 236 13.07 -30.55 14.02
CA SER A 236 11.83 -30.20 14.74
C SER A 236 10.99 -28.95 14.43
N VAL A 237 11.00 -28.41 13.21
CA VAL A 237 9.79 -27.75 12.67
C VAL A 237 9.61 -28.18 11.22
N SER A 238 8.69 -29.11 10.96
CA SER A 238 8.28 -29.43 9.59
C SER A 238 7.90 -28.12 8.87
N PRO A 239 8.50 -27.81 7.71
CA PRO A 239 8.21 -26.56 7.02
C PRO A 239 6.72 -26.51 6.71
N LYS A 240 6.02 -25.49 7.20
CA LYS A 240 4.61 -25.27 6.85
C LYS A 240 4.54 -25.03 5.34
N ILE A 241 3.95 -25.99 4.63
CA ILE A 241 3.70 -25.90 3.19
C ILE A 241 2.48 -25.01 2.98
N ILE A 242 2.63 -23.98 2.16
CA ILE A 242 1.52 -23.13 1.72
C ILE A 242 1.07 -23.48 0.31
N GLN A 243 -0.22 -23.29 0.05
CA GLN A 243 -0.77 -23.35 -1.31
C GLN A 243 -0.42 -22.07 -2.06
N HIS A 244 0.75 -22.05 -2.69
CA HIS A 244 1.15 -20.93 -3.54
C HIS A 244 0.20 -20.79 -4.75
N PRO A 245 -0.25 -19.56 -5.13
CA PRO A 245 0.18 -18.24 -4.64
C PRO A 245 -0.77 -17.59 -3.63
N ASN A 246 -1.55 -18.35 -2.86
CA ASN A 246 -2.60 -17.81 -1.99
C ASN A 246 -2.08 -16.80 -0.95
N GLN A 247 -0.83 -16.92 -0.51
CA GLN A 247 -0.23 -15.94 0.40
C GLN A 247 -0.14 -14.53 -0.22
N ILE A 248 -0.02 -14.42 -1.55
CA ILE A 248 0.00 -13.13 -2.26
C ILE A 248 -1.34 -12.40 -2.11
N LEU A 249 -2.45 -13.12 -1.89
CA LEU A 249 -3.79 -12.53 -1.70
C LEU A 249 -3.85 -11.57 -0.48
N LEU A 250 -2.94 -11.72 0.47
CA LEU A 250 -2.80 -10.81 1.61
C LEU A 250 -2.43 -9.38 1.18
N LEU A 251 -1.73 -9.20 0.06
CA LEU A 251 -1.36 -7.88 -0.46
C LEU A 251 -2.57 -7.07 -0.97
N PRO A 252 -3.40 -7.56 -1.92
CA PRO A 252 -4.62 -6.86 -2.31
C PRO A 252 -5.63 -6.78 -1.16
N PHE A 253 -5.68 -7.77 -0.26
CA PHE A 253 -6.52 -7.70 0.94
C PHE A 253 -6.11 -6.53 1.86
N ALA A 254 -4.82 -6.42 2.20
CA ALA A 254 -4.33 -5.36 3.07
C ALA A 254 -4.50 -3.97 2.45
N SER A 255 -4.17 -3.81 1.16
CA SER A 255 -4.36 -2.56 0.43
C SER A 255 -5.84 -2.17 0.27
N PHE A 256 -6.75 -3.13 0.17
CA PHE A 256 -8.18 -2.85 0.18
C PHE A 256 -8.65 -2.24 1.50
N PHE A 257 -8.27 -2.82 2.65
CA PHE A 257 -8.59 -2.24 3.95
C PHE A 257 -7.94 -0.87 4.15
N HIS A 258 -6.73 -0.68 3.65
CA HIS A 258 -6.05 0.63 3.65
C HIS A 258 -6.87 1.68 2.88
N ILE A 259 -7.28 1.37 1.64
CA ILE A 259 -8.13 2.24 0.82
C ILE A 259 -9.45 2.54 1.53
N LEU A 260 -10.12 1.55 2.13
CA LEU A 260 -11.36 1.78 2.86
C LEU A 260 -11.15 2.75 4.02
N GLY A 261 -10.07 2.53 4.78
CA GLY A 261 -9.64 3.39 5.87
C GLY A 261 -9.47 4.83 5.43
N ASN A 262 -8.80 5.09 4.30
CA ASN A 262 -8.61 6.46 3.81
C ASN A 262 -9.85 7.04 3.12
N SER A 263 -10.60 6.24 2.37
CA SER A 263 -11.66 6.74 1.49
C SER A 263 -12.93 7.09 2.26
N ILE A 264 -13.37 6.22 3.18
CA ILE A 264 -14.65 6.40 3.88
C ILE A 264 -14.66 7.66 4.76
N PRO A 265 -13.66 7.91 5.61
CA PRO A 265 -13.58 9.16 6.39
C PRO A 265 -13.43 10.38 5.51
N THR A 266 -12.82 10.25 4.32
CA THR A 266 -12.72 11.35 3.37
C THR A 266 -14.09 11.77 2.84
N LEU A 267 -15.04 10.83 2.66
CA LEU A 267 -16.39 11.14 2.20
C LEU A 267 -17.23 11.91 3.23
N SER A 268 -16.93 11.77 4.53
CA SER A 268 -17.65 12.45 5.60
C SER A 268 -16.65 12.92 6.68
N PRO A 269 -15.82 13.94 6.36
CA PRO A 269 -14.67 14.33 7.17
C PRO A 269 -15.04 14.93 8.53
N THR A 270 -16.32 15.24 8.77
CA THR A 270 -16.81 15.75 10.06
C THR A 270 -17.30 14.66 11.00
N ASP A 271 -17.49 13.40 10.57
CA ASP A 271 -17.96 12.34 11.46
C ASP A 271 -16.79 11.67 12.20
N GLY A 272 -16.68 11.95 13.49
CA GLY A 272 -15.64 11.43 14.37
C GLY A 272 -15.62 9.90 14.48
N ARG A 273 -16.74 9.20 14.24
CA ARG A 273 -16.78 7.73 14.24
C ARG A 273 -15.97 7.13 13.10
N LEU A 274 -15.86 7.85 11.98
CA LEU A 274 -15.09 7.38 10.82
C LEU A 274 -13.58 7.40 11.08
N TYR A 275 -13.10 8.21 12.02
CA TYR A 275 -11.71 8.17 12.47
C TYR A 275 -11.40 6.89 13.27
N VAL A 276 -12.36 6.41 14.06
CA VAL A 276 -12.26 5.09 14.71
C VAL A 276 -12.25 3.98 13.65
N PHE A 277 -13.12 4.07 12.66
CA PHE A 277 -13.13 3.14 11.53
C PHE A 277 -11.79 3.11 10.79
N PHE A 278 -11.21 4.28 10.48
CA PHE A 278 -9.86 4.41 9.92
C PHE A 278 -8.83 3.63 10.75
N ASN A 279 -8.78 3.88 12.07
CA ASN A 279 -7.83 3.21 12.96
C ASN A 279 -7.96 1.68 12.89
N LEU A 280 -9.20 1.16 12.95
CA LEU A 280 -9.48 -0.28 12.90
C LEU A 280 -9.11 -0.92 11.56
N THR A 281 -9.35 -0.25 10.44
CA THR A 281 -8.95 -0.76 9.11
C THR A 281 -7.43 -0.88 8.98
N TYR A 282 -6.67 0.09 9.51
CA TYR A 282 -5.21 0.03 9.53
C TYR A 282 -4.70 -1.08 10.47
N SER A 283 -5.38 -1.31 11.61
CA SER A 283 -5.09 -2.45 12.49
C SER A 283 -5.34 -3.82 11.84
N ILE A 284 -6.05 -3.89 10.72
CA ILE A 284 -6.20 -5.09 9.90
C ILE A 284 -5.14 -5.12 8.79
N ALA A 285 -4.95 -4.00 8.09
CA ALA A 285 -4.06 -3.90 6.94
C ALA A 285 -2.59 -4.18 7.31
N LEU A 286 -2.07 -3.58 8.38
CA LEU A 286 -0.65 -3.69 8.74
C LEU A 286 -0.25 -5.10 9.19
N PRO A 287 -1.03 -5.79 10.05
CA PRO A 287 -0.77 -7.21 10.35
C PRO A 287 -0.90 -8.11 9.12
N ALA A 288 -1.82 -7.83 8.19
CA ALA A 288 -1.95 -8.62 6.96
C ALA A 288 -0.70 -8.51 6.06
N TYR A 289 -0.12 -7.31 5.92
CA TYR A 289 1.18 -7.14 5.25
C TYR A 289 2.31 -7.88 5.97
N ALA A 290 2.35 -7.83 7.30
CA ALA A 290 3.34 -8.57 8.08
C ALA A 290 3.18 -10.10 7.91
N LEU A 291 1.94 -10.58 7.91
CA LEU A 291 1.62 -12.00 7.70
C LEU A 291 2.03 -12.48 6.30
N TYR A 292 1.86 -11.63 5.27
CA TYR A 292 2.41 -11.90 3.95
C TYR A 292 3.92 -12.13 4.01
N ILE A 293 4.66 -11.23 4.66
CA ILE A 293 6.12 -11.36 4.83
C ILE A 293 6.47 -12.65 5.55
N TYR A 294 5.76 -13.00 6.62
CA TYR A 294 5.98 -14.23 7.36
C TYR A 294 5.86 -15.46 6.45
N PHE A 295 4.74 -15.60 5.73
CA PHE A 295 4.54 -16.72 4.81
C PHE A 295 5.57 -16.72 3.67
N ASP A 296 5.94 -15.54 3.18
CA ASP A 296 6.93 -15.42 2.12
C ASP A 296 8.35 -15.81 2.57
N THR A 297 8.67 -15.71 3.85
CA THR A 297 10.03 -15.98 4.37
C THR A 297 10.16 -17.29 5.15
N HIS A 298 9.06 -17.84 5.68
CA HIS A 298 9.09 -19.00 6.58
C HIS A 298 8.36 -20.24 6.04
N CYS A 299 7.54 -20.11 4.99
CA CYS A 299 6.80 -21.22 4.41
C CYS A 299 7.39 -21.67 3.08
N THR A 300 7.31 -22.97 2.80
CA THR A 300 7.65 -23.55 1.50
C THR A 300 6.40 -23.70 0.64
N SER A 301 6.58 -23.98 -0.65
CA SER A 301 5.49 -24.30 -1.58
C SER A 301 5.62 -25.75 -2.04
N ILE A 302 4.52 -26.33 -2.51
CA ILE A 302 4.52 -27.60 -3.27
C ILE A 302 5.37 -27.45 -4.55
N LEU A 303 5.44 -26.24 -5.11
CA LEU A 303 6.33 -25.93 -6.21
C LEU A 303 7.78 -25.82 -5.74
N HIS A 304 8.72 -26.30 -6.56
CA HIS A 304 10.18 -26.22 -6.32
C HIS A 304 10.68 -24.80 -5.96
N SER A 305 9.95 -23.75 -6.36
CA SER A 305 10.24 -22.37 -5.97
C SER A 305 8.95 -21.56 -5.93
N LYS A 306 8.81 -20.67 -4.94
CA LYS A 306 7.77 -19.64 -4.94
C LYS A 306 8.11 -18.57 -5.97
N ARG A 307 7.12 -18.17 -6.78
CA ARG A 307 7.30 -17.24 -7.88
C ARG A 307 6.29 -16.09 -7.77
N ILE A 308 6.72 -14.87 -8.01
CA ILE A 308 5.85 -13.72 -8.18
C ILE A 308 6.03 -13.26 -9.62
N LEU A 309 4.95 -13.28 -10.40
CA LEU A 309 4.97 -12.79 -11.76
C LEU A 309 4.56 -11.31 -11.75
N LEU A 310 5.43 -10.44 -12.25
CA LEU A 310 5.06 -9.05 -12.45
C LEU A 310 4.21 -8.95 -13.73
N PRO A 311 3.06 -8.29 -13.66
CA PRO A 311 2.24 -8.06 -14.85
C PRO A 311 2.95 -7.06 -15.77
N ASP A 312 2.64 -7.08 -17.07
CA ASP A 312 3.20 -6.17 -18.08
C ASP A 312 3.27 -4.72 -17.57
N THR A 313 4.51 -4.20 -17.52
CA THR A 313 4.90 -2.87 -17.02
C THR A 313 5.15 -1.86 -18.14
N SER A 314 4.65 -2.13 -19.35
CA SER A 314 4.70 -1.20 -20.47
C SER A 314 4.23 0.19 -20.07
N LYS A 315 4.95 1.21 -20.56
CA LYS A 315 4.74 2.63 -20.19
C LYS A 315 3.27 3.06 -20.28
N TRP A 316 2.55 2.54 -21.28
CA TRP A 316 1.12 2.81 -21.47
C TRP A 316 0.24 2.25 -20.35
N LYS A 317 0.45 1.01 -19.91
CA LYS A 317 -0.31 0.42 -18.80
C LYS A 317 -0.02 1.13 -17.48
N VAL A 318 1.23 1.49 -17.24
CA VAL A 318 1.62 2.29 -16.07
C VAL A 318 0.90 3.63 -16.08
N PHE A 319 0.94 4.34 -17.21
CA PHE A 319 0.23 5.60 -17.39
C PHE A 319 -1.29 5.47 -17.13
N LEU A 320 -1.91 4.41 -17.65
CA LEU A 320 -3.33 4.14 -17.40
C LEU A 320 -3.65 3.92 -15.92
N ILE A 321 -2.82 3.16 -15.20
CA ILE A 321 -3.01 2.93 -13.76
C ILE A 321 -2.86 4.26 -13.02
N THR A 322 -1.84 5.07 -13.35
CA THR A 322 -1.65 6.40 -12.74
C THR A 322 -2.89 7.28 -12.94
N ILE A 323 -3.40 7.40 -14.16
CA ILE A 323 -4.60 8.22 -14.42
C ILE A 323 -5.83 7.67 -13.69
N TRP A 324 -6.02 6.35 -13.68
CA TRP A 324 -7.13 5.74 -12.95
C TRP A 324 -7.06 6.00 -11.46
N SER A 325 -5.87 5.86 -10.85
CA SER A 325 -5.68 6.18 -9.44
C SER A 325 -6.02 7.64 -9.16
N ILE A 326 -5.55 8.58 -9.98
CA ILE A 326 -5.87 10.01 -9.85
C ILE A 326 -7.39 10.25 -9.93
N ILE A 327 -8.06 9.66 -10.93
CA ILE A 327 -9.52 9.81 -11.10
C ILE A 327 -10.25 9.28 -9.86
N LEU A 328 -9.90 8.08 -9.38
CA LEU A 328 -10.53 7.48 -8.20
C LEU A 328 -10.32 8.34 -6.95
N SER A 329 -9.10 8.84 -6.73
CA SER A 329 -8.80 9.75 -5.61
C SER A 329 -9.63 11.02 -5.67
N ILE A 330 -9.71 11.67 -6.83
CA ILE A 330 -10.48 12.92 -6.99
C ILE A 330 -11.98 12.65 -6.85
N ILE A 331 -12.50 11.49 -7.28
CA ILE A 331 -13.91 11.12 -7.08
C ILE A 331 -14.24 11.06 -5.59
N ILE A 332 -13.39 10.41 -4.79
CA ILE A 332 -13.58 10.33 -3.33
C ILE A 332 -13.55 11.72 -2.70
N ILE A 333 -12.57 12.55 -3.07
CA ILE A 333 -12.47 13.93 -2.58
C ILE A 333 -13.71 14.73 -2.99
N ARG A 334 -14.19 14.58 -4.22
CA ARG A 334 -15.39 15.26 -4.70
C ARG A 334 -16.64 14.85 -3.90
N GLY A 335 -16.73 13.58 -3.53
CA GLY A 335 -17.80 13.04 -2.70
C GLY A 335 -17.92 13.71 -1.33
N ALA A 336 -16.82 14.25 -0.80
CA ALA A 336 -16.82 15.02 0.45
C ALA A 336 -17.50 16.40 0.35
N PHE A 337 -17.73 16.89 -0.87
CA PHE A 337 -18.23 18.24 -1.18
C PHE A 337 -19.60 18.22 -1.89
N ILE A 338 -20.27 17.07 -1.92
CA ILE A 338 -21.65 16.89 -2.41
C ILE A 338 -22.52 16.70 -1.19
#